data_AF-A0A7Y2CQU1-F1
#
_entry.id   AF-A0A7Y2CQU1-F1
#
_cell.length_a   1.000
_cell.length_b   1.000
_cell.length_c   1.000
_cell.angle_alpha   90.00
_cell.angle_beta   90.00
_cell.angle_gamma   90.00
#
_symmetry.space_group_name_H-M   'P 1'
#
loop_
_entity.id
_entity.type
_entity.pdbx_description
1 polymer ?
#
loop_
_entity_poly.entity_id
_entity_poly.type
_entity_poly.pdbx_seq_one_letter_code
_entity_poly.pdbx_strand_id
1 'polypeptide(L)'
;MDPNLHQNMGIHHLNRVLSYSQFVVEDGRATVHLTPEDWHVVADTLFQMATPREMLPAEIVSYRLTDNDRIIELKTADCVIDIDMT
;
A
#
# COMPACT_ATOMS: atom_id res chain seq x y z
N MET A 1 19.64 7.62 -4.07
CA MET A 1 18.24 7.83 -4.48
C MET A 1 17.72 9.00 -3.68
N ASP A 2 17.13 10.01 -4.33
CA ASP A 2 16.50 11.13 -3.63
C ASP A 2 15.32 10.62 -2.81
N PRO A 3 15.32 10.79 -1.47
CA PRO A 3 14.27 10.26 -0.61
C PRO A 3 12.87 10.77 -1.00
N ASN A 4 12.79 12.01 -1.49
CA ASN A 4 11.55 12.59 -1.99
C ASN A 4 10.99 11.88 -3.23
N LEU A 5 11.84 11.35 -4.14
CA LEU A 5 11.35 10.66 -5.33
C LEU A 5 10.74 9.31 -4.93
N HIS A 6 11.43 8.57 -4.06
CA HIS A 6 10.95 7.27 -3.60
C HIS A 6 9.62 7.38 -2.83
N GLN A 7 9.53 8.35 -1.90
CA GLN A 7 8.29 8.60 -1.17
C GLN A 7 7.14 8.98 -2.12
N ASN A 8 7.36 9.90 -3.05
CA ASN A 8 6.32 10.30 -4.01
C ASN A 8 5.86 9.12 -4.87
N MET A 9 6.78 8.25 -5.31
CA MET A 9 6.43 7.03 -6.03
C MET A 9 5.60 6.10 -5.15
N GLY A 10 6.01 5.84 -3.91
CA GLY A 10 5.24 5.00 -2.98
C GLY A 10 3.83 5.52 -2.72
N ILE A 11 3.67 6.83 -2.49
CA ILE A 11 2.34 7.45 -2.35
C ILE A 11 1.53 7.32 -3.64
N HIS A 12 2.15 7.49 -4.80
CA HIS A 12 1.48 7.32 -6.08
C HIS A 12 0.99 5.87 -6.27
N HIS A 13 1.81 4.87 -5.94
CA HIS A 13 1.40 3.47 -5.97
C HIS A 13 0.27 3.18 -4.98
N LEU A 14 0.33 3.71 -3.75
CA LEU A 14 -0.75 3.57 -2.78
C LEU A 14 -2.09 4.13 -3.28
N ASN A 15 -2.09 5.31 -3.89
CA ASN A 15 -3.31 5.87 -4.49
C ASN A 15 -3.86 4.99 -5.61
N ARG A 16 -2.99 4.41 -6.44
CA ARG A 16 -3.41 3.46 -7.49
C ARG A 16 -3.99 2.18 -6.89
N VAL A 17 -3.39 1.64 -5.83
CA VAL A 17 -3.89 0.46 -5.12
C VAL A 17 -5.27 0.74 -4.53
N LEU A 18 -5.45 1.87 -3.84
CA LEU A 18 -6.74 2.26 -3.27
C LEU A 18 -7.81 2.39 -4.36
N SER A 19 -7.50 3.08 -5.45
CA SER A 19 -8.43 3.21 -6.57
C SER A 19 -8.76 1.86 -7.21
N TYR A 20 -7.77 0.99 -7.42
CA TYR A 20 -7.98 -0.33 -8.01
C TYR A 20 -8.74 -1.28 -7.07
N SER A 21 -8.50 -1.17 -5.77
CA SER A 21 -9.12 -2.02 -4.74
C SER A 21 -10.64 -1.97 -4.77
N GLN A 22 -11.23 -0.80 -5.09
CA GLN A 22 -12.68 -0.61 -5.21
C GLN A 22 -13.31 -1.44 -6.34
N PHE A 23 -12.52 -1.85 -7.34
CA PHE A 23 -12.99 -2.69 -8.45
C PHE A 23 -12.83 -4.18 -8.20
N VAL A 24 -11.97 -4.57 -7.25
CA VAL A 24 -11.65 -5.97 -6.93
C VAL A 24 -12.08 -6.36 -5.51
N VAL A 25 -12.80 -5.48 -4.82
CA VAL A 25 -13.33 -5.75 -3.49
C VAL A 25 -14.43 -6.81 -3.58
N GLU A 26 -14.21 -7.92 -2.91
CA GLU A 26 -15.19 -9.00 -2.73
C GLU A 26 -15.30 -9.31 -1.23
N ASP A 27 -16.53 -9.36 -0.71
CA ASP A 27 -16.79 -9.65 0.72
C ASP A 27 -16.06 -8.71 1.71
N GLY A 28 -15.82 -7.45 1.30
CA GLY A 28 -15.11 -6.47 2.14
C GLY A 28 -13.59 -6.65 2.17
N ARG A 29 -13.03 -7.47 1.26
CA ARG A 29 -11.59 -7.64 1.08
C ARG A 29 -11.21 -7.50 -0.39
N ALA A 30 -10.11 -6.81 -0.66
CA ALA A 30 -9.57 -6.59 -2.00
C ALA A 30 -8.14 -7.15 -2.05
N THR A 31 -7.78 -7.82 -3.13
CA THR A 31 -6.40 -8.28 -3.36
C THR A 31 -5.83 -7.55 -4.56
N VAL A 32 -4.69 -6.88 -4.37
CA VAL A 32 -4.02 -6.12 -5.42
C VAL A 32 -2.61 -6.64 -5.60
N HIS A 33 -2.32 -7.12 -6.81
CA HIS A 33 -0.99 -7.59 -7.15
C HIS A 33 -0.16 -6.44 -7.73
N LEU A 34 1.02 -6.22 -7.17
CA LEU A 34 2.01 -5.27 -7.68
C LEU A 34 3.21 -6.02 -8.27
N THR A 35 4.00 -5.31 -9.08
CA THR A 35 5.32 -5.81 -9.44
C THR A 35 6.21 -5.83 -8.19
N PRO A 36 7.24 -6.69 -8.12
CA PRO A 36 8.17 -6.71 -6.99
C PRO A 36 8.81 -5.34 -6.72
N GLU A 37 9.14 -4.60 -7.78
CA GLU A 37 9.74 -3.27 -7.68
C GLU A 37 8.77 -2.27 -7.04
N ASP A 38 7.53 -2.20 -7.52
CA ASP A 38 6.49 -1.31 -6.97
C ASP A 38 6.13 -1.69 -5.53
N TRP A 39 6.04 -3.00 -5.24
CA TRP A 39 5.76 -3.52 -3.91
C TRP A 39 6.85 -3.10 -2.92
N HIS A 40 8.13 -3.24 -3.30
CA HIS A 40 9.25 -2.79 -2.47
C HIS A 40 9.21 -1.28 -2.21
N VAL A 41 8.84 -0.48 -3.21
CA VAL A 41 8.70 0.98 -3.04
C VAL A 41 7.60 1.32 -2.04
N VAL A 42 6.45 0.64 -2.10
CA VAL A 42 5.36 0.82 -1.14
C VAL A 42 5.77 0.36 0.26
N ALA A 43 6.39 -0.81 0.38
CA ALA A 43 6.87 -1.33 1.66
C ALA A 43 7.89 -0.39 2.31
N ASP A 44 8.88 0.09 1.56
CA ASP A 44 9.90 1.01 2.06
C ASP A 44 9.26 2.33 2.51
N THR A 45 8.36 2.88 1.69
CA THR A 45 7.62 4.11 2.03
C THR A 45 6.80 3.97 3.31
N LEU A 46 6.13 2.83 3.53
CA LEU A 46 5.29 2.60 4.71
C LEU A 46 6.07 2.24 5.98
N PHE A 47 7.14 1.46 5.87
CA PHE A 47 7.81 0.81 7.01
C PHE A 47 9.25 1.28 7.26
N GLN A 48 9.97 1.79 6.24
CA GLN A 48 11.39 2.15 6.37
C GLN A 48 11.61 3.67 6.36
N MET A 49 10.89 4.42 5.53
CA MET A 49 11.14 5.86 5.33
C MET A 49 10.57 6.79 6.41
N ALA A 50 9.97 6.23 7.47
CA ALA A 50 9.27 6.99 8.51
C ALA A 50 8.31 8.05 7.93
N THR A 51 7.63 7.70 6.84
CA THR A 51 6.77 8.63 6.11
C THR A 51 5.69 9.18 7.03
N PRO A 52 5.59 10.50 7.21
CA PRO A 52 4.60 11.10 8.07
C PRO A 52 3.20 10.80 7.54
N ARG A 53 2.29 10.50 8.47
CA ARG A 53 0.93 10.08 8.13
C ARG A 53 0.14 11.12 7.33
N GLU A 54 0.51 12.40 7.42
CA GLU A 54 -0.06 13.48 6.60
C GLU A 54 0.21 13.31 5.10
N MET A 55 1.27 12.61 4.71
CA MET A 55 1.57 12.30 3.30
C MET A 55 0.87 11.02 2.82
N LEU A 56 0.43 10.16 3.73
CA LEU A 56 -0.31 8.96 3.38
C LEU A 56 -1.75 9.32 2.98
N PRO A 57 -2.36 8.57 2.04
CA PRO A 57 -3.77 8.75 1.71
C PRO A 57 -4.65 8.64 2.95
N ALA A 58 -5.58 9.59 3.11
CA ALA A 58 -6.47 9.66 4.27
C ALA A 58 -7.38 8.42 4.41
N GLU A 59 -7.60 7.69 3.32
CA GLU A 59 -8.35 6.43 3.28
C GLU A 59 -7.69 5.30 4.07
N ILE A 60 -6.35 5.35 4.24
CA ILE A 60 -5.61 4.33 4.98
C ILE A 60 -5.77 4.58 6.48
N VAL A 61 -6.59 3.74 7.12
CA VAL A 61 -6.80 3.74 8.57
C VAL A 61 -5.61 3.12 9.26
N SER A 62 -5.13 1.97 8.79
CA SER A 62 -3.98 1.27 9.38
C SER A 62 -3.31 0.40 8.33
N TYR A 63 -2.05 0.03 8.55
CA TYR A 63 -1.31 -0.84 7.66
C TYR A 63 -0.37 -1.75 8.47
N ARG A 64 -0.16 -2.97 7.97
CA ARG A 64 0.77 -3.94 8.59
C ARG A 64 1.34 -4.89 7.54
N LEU A 65 2.52 -5.44 7.82
CA LEU A 65 3.06 -6.58 7.08
C LEU A 65 2.49 -7.87 7.67
N THR A 66 2.09 -8.77 6.79
CA THR A 66 1.55 -10.10 7.10
C THR A 66 2.20 -11.14 6.18
N ASP A 67 1.88 -12.41 6.40
CA ASP A 67 2.41 -13.54 5.62
C ASP A 67 3.95 -13.52 5.53
N ASN A 68 4.61 -13.43 6.69
CA ASN A 68 6.08 -13.42 6.78
C ASN A 68 6.74 -12.30 5.96
N ASP A 69 6.19 -11.08 6.09
CA ASP A 69 6.62 -9.86 5.39
C ASP A 69 6.45 -9.90 3.86
N ARG A 70 5.50 -10.70 3.35
CA ARG A 70 5.22 -10.81 1.91
C ARG A 70 3.97 -10.06 1.48
N ILE A 71 3.03 -9.81 2.39
CA ILE A 71 1.75 -9.18 2.08
C ILE A 71 1.59 -7.92 2.92
N ILE A 72 1.39 -6.78 2.26
CA ILE A 72 1.05 -5.52 2.92
C ILE A 72 -0.47 -5.48 3.05
N GLU A 73 -0.96 -5.60 4.28
CA GLU A 73 -2.38 -5.44 4.58
C GLU A 73 -2.65 -3.95 4.90
N LEU A 74 -3.43 -3.29 4.05
CA LEU A 74 -3.97 -1.97 4.28
C LEU A 74 -5.42 -2.07 4.75
N LYS A 75 -5.74 -1.43 5.88
CA LYS A 75 -7.11 -1.27 6.34
C LYS A 75 -7.61 0.10 5.96
N THR A 76 -8.72 0.13 5.24
CA THR A 76 -9.49 1.34 4.98
C THR A 76 -10.76 1.35 5.83
N ALA A 77 -11.54 2.42 5.75
CA ALA A 77 -12.85 2.48 6.40
C ALA A 77 -13.88 1.51 5.77
N ASP A 78 -13.69 1.18 4.49
CA ASP A 78 -14.66 0.41 3.69
C ASP A 78 -14.29 -1.07 3.59
N CYS A 79 -13.00 -1.36 3.40
CA CYS A 79 -12.50 -2.73 3.20
C CYS A 79 -11.03 -2.92 3.64
N VAL A 80 -10.60 -4.18 3.65
CA VAL A 80 -9.19 -4.55 3.82
C VAL A 80 -8.56 -4.85 2.46
N ILE A 81 -7.40 -4.30 2.18
CA ILE A 81 -6.68 -4.45 0.93
C ILE A 81 -5.39 -5.22 1.22
N ASP A 82 -5.25 -6.40 0.63
CA ASP A 82 -4.00 -7.16 0.65
C ASP A 82 -3.19 -6.84 -0.61
N ILE A 83 -1.94 -6.46 -0.41
CA ILE A 83 -1.02 -6.19 -1.51
C ILE A 83 0.08 -7.23 -1.50
N ASP A 84 0.13 -8.04 -2.55
CA ASP A 84 1.17 -9.04 -2.77
C ASP A 84 1.90 -8.82 -4.11
N MET A 85 2.96 -9.59 -4.31
CA MET A 85 3.76 -9.57 -5.53
C MET A 85 3.24 -10.63 -6.50
N THR A 86 2.97 -10.21 -7.75
CA THR A 86 2.68 -11.15 -8.84
C THR A 86 3.91 -11.90 -9.35
#